data_AF-A0A847L994-F1
#
_entry.id   AF-A0A847L994-F1
#
_cell.length_a   1.000
_cell.length_b   1.000
_cell.length_c   1.000
_cell.angle_alpha   90.00
_cell.angle_beta   90.00
_cell.angle_gamma   90.00
#
_symmetry.space_group_name_H-M   'P 1'
#
loop_
_entity.id
_entity.type
_entity.pdbx_description
1 polymer ?
#
loop_
_entity_poly.entity_id
_entity_poly.type
_entity_poly.pdbx_seq_one_letter_code
_entity_poly.pdbx_strand_id
1 'polypeptide(L)'
;MGEGRGGRRAARHGRGPGWLALAVLCGLPVMAAALAAPETDLPFDPGVCSLRLEIEGVGTVLACPPGVGMEGGEASRLYLQKPGGMVEVIHTLEGLVFTGLFRGDLDGDKVPELIAVAGNPSNEDRMPFIFSEKNRFACLYPQEEEDIPLLGQDISLATWKEAPALCLRTRIDFHRYGPPDLFQSEYFRFVGDRLRKVGETLSEGDQLNLRLNRAALAFQRGNLLEALHQYEGITAHAPPDAPLPALAEALFAQAEARTRLKDFATADNLYQRVATEFPDSPLASEARLQRNLVQLHSLASTALGLYVDARQLTEANQGEQALALLEAHRKATATGPVTDRLLLLEAEVLTSLGRTDEALPILRAVIREFPSSPVRVEAGERLEELEGGPESDEADAPSPAAGPQDR
;
A
#
# COMPACT_ATOMS: atom_id res chain seq x y z
N MET A 1 -22.60 29.42 46.54
CA MET A 1 -23.88 29.66 45.82
C MET A 1 -23.54 30.32 44.51
N GLY A 2 -23.88 29.67 43.40
CA GLY A 2 -23.49 30.09 42.04
C GLY A 2 -23.48 28.88 41.12
N GLU A 3 -24.67 28.39 40.79
CA GLU A 3 -24.90 27.32 39.82
C GLU A 3 -24.58 27.81 38.40
N GLY A 4 -23.95 26.94 37.61
CA GLY A 4 -23.71 27.15 36.19
C GLY A 4 -23.75 25.83 35.43
N ARG A 5 -24.96 25.43 35.01
CA ARG A 5 -25.24 24.46 33.93
C ARG A 5 -24.40 24.86 32.69
N GLY A 6 -23.87 23.99 31.84
CA GLY A 6 -24.32 22.71 31.34
C GLY A 6 -23.95 22.69 29.84
N GLY A 7 -23.43 21.58 29.31
CA GLY A 7 -23.04 21.53 27.91
C GLY A 7 -22.37 20.23 27.51
N ARG A 8 -23.17 19.16 27.38
CA ARG A 8 -22.77 17.91 26.73
C ARG A 8 -22.49 18.20 25.25
N ARG A 9 -21.30 17.82 24.76
CA ARG A 9 -21.07 17.56 23.33
C ARG A 9 -20.54 16.14 23.18
N ALA A 10 -21.32 15.34 22.46
CA ALA A 10 -20.98 14.00 22.03
C ALA A 10 -19.85 14.07 20.98
N ALA A 11 -18.75 13.35 21.23
CA ALA A 11 -17.72 13.11 20.23
C ALA A 11 -18.27 12.08 19.24
N ARG A 12 -18.51 12.52 18.00
CA ARG A 12 -18.76 11.62 16.86
C ARG A 12 -17.43 10.97 16.46
N HIS A 13 -17.41 9.65 16.44
CA HIS A 13 -16.35 8.87 15.80
C HIS A 13 -16.33 9.17 14.29
N GLY A 14 -15.28 9.85 13.84
CA GLY A 14 -14.92 9.93 12.43
C GLY A 14 -14.31 8.62 11.99
N ARG A 15 -14.93 7.98 10.99
CA ARG A 15 -14.36 6.85 10.25
C ARG A 15 -13.12 7.35 9.51
N GLY A 16 -12.00 6.64 9.64
CA GLY A 16 -10.76 6.94 8.92
C GLY A 16 -10.89 6.60 7.42
N PRO A 17 -10.16 7.30 6.53
CA PRO A 17 -10.09 6.96 5.12
C PRO A 17 -9.20 5.71 4.91
N GLY A 18 -9.71 4.79 4.10
CA GLY A 18 -9.03 3.57 3.70
C GLY A 18 -7.89 3.84 2.73
N TRP A 19 -6.80 3.12 2.93
CA TRP A 19 -5.70 3.01 1.99
C TRP A 19 -6.03 1.89 1.01
N LEU A 20 -6.11 2.21 -0.28
CA LEU A 20 -6.28 1.24 -1.36
C LEU A 20 -5.14 1.48 -2.35
N ALA A 21 -4.12 0.64 -2.28
CA ALA A 21 -3.12 0.52 -3.31
C ALA A 21 -3.76 -0.21 -4.51
N LEU A 22 -3.59 0.38 -5.69
CA LEU A 22 -4.10 -0.12 -6.96
C LEU A 22 -3.32 -1.40 -7.35
N ALA A 23 -4.00 -2.54 -7.35
CA ALA A 23 -3.57 -3.73 -8.09
C ALA A 23 -4.68 -4.08 -9.07
N VAL A 24 -4.44 -3.82 -10.36
CA VAL A 24 -5.29 -4.31 -11.45
C VAL A 24 -4.93 -5.78 -11.65
N LEU A 25 -5.79 -6.68 -11.19
CA LEU A 25 -5.82 -8.09 -11.57
C LEU A 25 -7.22 -8.43 -12.06
N CYS A 26 -7.31 -8.86 -13.31
CA CYS A 26 -8.54 -9.28 -13.97
C CYS A 26 -9.22 -10.41 -13.19
N GLY A 27 -10.39 -10.13 -12.63
CA GLY A 27 -11.21 -11.12 -11.92
C GLY A 27 -12.01 -11.99 -12.90
N LEU A 28 -11.73 -13.30 -12.89
CA LEU A 28 -12.74 -14.32 -13.19
C LEU A 28 -13.28 -14.85 -11.86
N PRO A 29 -14.60 -15.08 -11.72
CA PRO A 29 -15.17 -15.66 -10.51
C PRO A 29 -14.78 -17.14 -10.44
N VAL A 30 -13.91 -17.50 -9.48
CA VAL A 30 -13.69 -18.90 -9.11
C VAL A 30 -14.86 -19.31 -8.22
N MET A 31 -15.82 -20.04 -8.79
CA MET A 31 -16.84 -20.75 -8.03
C MET A 31 -16.18 -21.94 -7.33
N ALA A 32 -15.84 -21.80 -6.05
CA ALA A 32 -15.42 -22.91 -5.21
C ALA A 32 -16.64 -23.78 -4.84
N ALA A 33 -17.07 -24.62 -5.77
CA ALA A 33 -17.97 -25.72 -5.45
C ALA A 33 -17.18 -26.81 -4.72
N ALA A 34 -17.43 -26.97 -3.42
CA ALA A 34 -16.94 -28.10 -2.63
C ALA A 34 -17.60 -29.41 -3.12
N LEU A 35 -17.10 -29.96 -4.23
CA LEU A 35 -17.38 -31.33 -4.64
C LEU A 35 -16.50 -32.25 -3.81
N ALA A 36 -17.09 -32.88 -2.79
CA ALA A 36 -16.48 -34.00 -2.10
C ALA A 36 -16.32 -35.15 -3.11
N ALA A 37 -15.11 -35.31 -3.65
CA ALA A 37 -14.73 -36.47 -4.43
C ALA A 37 -14.75 -37.72 -3.53
N PRO A 38 -15.13 -38.90 -4.04
CA PRO A 38 -15.15 -40.13 -3.27
C PRO A 38 -13.74 -40.47 -2.77
N GLU A 39 -13.62 -40.68 -1.46
CA GLU A 39 -12.41 -41.09 -0.76
C GLU A 39 -11.86 -42.39 -1.35
N THR A 40 -10.71 -42.32 -2.02
CA THR A 40 -9.93 -43.49 -2.38
C THR A 40 -9.03 -43.85 -1.21
N ASP A 41 -9.26 -45.02 -0.60
CA ASP A 41 -8.46 -45.63 0.48
C ASP A 41 -7.06 -46.06 0.00
N LEU A 42 -6.29 -45.15 -0.61
CA LEU A 42 -4.88 -45.37 -0.84
C LEU A 42 -4.11 -45.07 0.46
N PRO A 43 -3.13 -45.90 0.84
CA PRO A 43 -2.33 -45.66 2.02
C PRO A 43 -1.59 -44.33 1.88
N PHE A 44 -1.99 -43.35 2.69
CA PHE A 44 -1.36 -42.04 2.79
C PHE A 44 0.06 -42.22 3.32
N ASP A 45 1.08 -41.86 2.53
CA ASP A 45 2.47 -41.83 2.96
C ASP A 45 2.81 -40.44 3.55
N PRO A 46 2.95 -40.31 4.88
CA PRO A 46 3.27 -39.04 5.52
C PRO A 46 4.70 -38.54 5.21
N GLY A 47 5.55 -39.33 4.55
CA GLY A 47 6.96 -39.04 4.31
C GLY A 47 7.27 -37.79 3.47
N VAL A 48 6.27 -37.16 2.83
CA VAL A 48 6.42 -35.96 1.98
C VAL A 48 5.86 -34.69 2.64
N CYS A 49 5.43 -34.74 3.91
CA CYS A 49 4.89 -33.57 4.60
C CYS A 49 5.99 -32.54 4.91
N SER A 50 5.75 -31.26 4.61
CA SER A 50 6.69 -30.17 4.94
C SER A 50 6.51 -29.67 6.37
N LEU A 51 5.29 -29.72 6.90
CA LEU A 51 4.96 -29.20 8.24
C LEU A 51 4.01 -30.15 8.99
N ARG A 52 4.17 -30.19 10.31
CA ARG A 52 3.38 -31.03 11.22
C ARG A 52 3.04 -30.25 12.49
N LEU A 53 1.79 -30.32 12.93
CA LEU A 53 1.33 -29.70 14.18
C LEU A 53 0.41 -30.66 14.93
N GLU A 54 0.79 -31.03 16.16
CA GLU A 54 -0.02 -31.92 17.00
C GLU A 54 -1.04 -31.12 17.81
N ILE A 55 -2.31 -31.56 17.76
CA ILE A 55 -3.42 -30.96 18.49
C ILE A 55 -3.93 -32.00 19.49
N GLU A 56 -3.70 -31.72 20.77
CA GLU A 56 -4.06 -32.63 21.87
C GLU A 56 -5.55 -33.02 21.81
N GLY A 57 -5.80 -34.33 21.82
CA GLY A 57 -7.15 -34.89 21.75
C GLY A 57 -7.83 -34.87 20.38
N VAL A 58 -7.26 -34.18 19.38
CA VAL A 58 -7.86 -34.04 18.05
C VAL A 58 -7.11 -34.85 17.00
N GLY A 59 -5.78 -34.76 16.96
CA GLY A 59 -4.96 -35.44 15.96
C GLY A 59 -3.72 -34.64 15.55
N THR A 60 -3.19 -34.92 14.37
CA THR A 60 -2.04 -34.23 13.80
C THR A 60 -2.45 -33.52 12.51
N VAL A 61 -2.22 -32.21 12.43
CA VAL A 61 -2.36 -31.45 11.19
C VAL A 61 -1.08 -31.59 10.37
N LEU A 62 -1.23 -31.89 9.09
CA LEU A 62 -0.14 -32.08 8.14
C LEU A 62 -0.30 -31.12 6.97
N ALA A 63 0.74 -30.34 6.67
CA ALA A 63 0.79 -29.57 5.42
C ALA A 63 1.69 -30.29 4.42
N CYS A 64 1.12 -30.62 3.26
CA CYS A 64 1.81 -31.30 2.18
C CYS A 64 2.00 -30.31 1.02
N PRO A 65 3.24 -30.17 0.51
CA PRO A 65 3.49 -29.41 -0.72
C PRO A 65 2.84 -30.10 -1.93
N PRO A 66 2.79 -29.43 -3.10
CA PRO A 66 2.32 -30.05 -4.33
C PRO A 66 3.16 -31.30 -4.66
N GLY A 67 2.50 -32.45 -4.79
CA GLY A 67 3.16 -33.73 -5.01
C GLY A 67 3.48 -33.97 -6.48
N VAL A 68 4.75 -34.23 -6.81
CA VAL A 68 5.15 -34.66 -8.16
C VAL A 68 4.60 -36.08 -8.40
N GLY A 69 3.59 -36.21 -9.28
CA GLY A 69 3.09 -37.51 -9.75
C GLY A 69 1.79 -38.02 -9.12
N MET A 70 1.11 -37.24 -8.28
CA MET A 70 -0.29 -37.51 -7.92
C MET A 70 -1.21 -36.90 -8.98
N GLU A 71 -2.28 -37.60 -9.41
CA GLU A 71 -3.35 -36.98 -10.20
C GLU A 71 -3.93 -35.81 -9.38
N GLY A 72 -3.67 -34.56 -9.82
CA GLY A 72 -3.92 -33.32 -9.06
C GLY A 72 -2.68 -32.66 -8.43
N GLY A 73 -1.47 -33.02 -8.87
CA GLY A 73 -0.16 -32.66 -8.29
C GLY A 73 0.29 -31.19 -8.30
N GLU A 74 -0.60 -30.24 -8.56
CA GLU A 74 -0.28 -28.80 -8.53
C GLU A 74 -0.75 -28.10 -7.26
N ALA A 75 -1.52 -28.78 -6.40
CA ALA A 75 -2.09 -28.18 -5.20
C ALA A 75 -1.38 -28.63 -3.91
N SER A 76 -1.09 -27.65 -3.05
CA SER A 76 -0.75 -27.91 -1.65
C SER A 76 -2.00 -28.29 -0.87
N ARG A 77 -1.87 -29.23 0.08
CA ARG A 77 -3.02 -29.72 0.85
C ARG A 77 -2.71 -29.71 2.34
N LEU A 78 -3.74 -29.36 3.12
CA LEU A 78 -3.74 -29.39 4.57
C LEU A 78 -4.63 -30.55 5.01
N TYR A 79 -4.10 -31.46 5.81
CA TYR A 79 -4.81 -32.66 6.27
C TYR A 79 -4.89 -32.72 7.80
N LEU A 80 -5.92 -33.39 8.32
CA LEU A 80 -6.02 -33.82 9.71
C LEU A 80 -5.88 -35.35 9.77
N GLN A 81 -4.79 -35.83 10.35
CA GLN A 81 -4.61 -37.24 10.71
C GLN A 81 -5.15 -37.48 12.12
N LYS A 82 -6.30 -38.17 12.22
CA LYS A 82 -6.96 -38.50 13.48
C LYS A 82 -6.27 -39.67 14.20
N PRO A 83 -6.47 -39.81 15.53
CA PRO A 83 -6.11 -41.03 16.24
C PRO A 83 -6.73 -42.26 15.57
N GLY A 84 -5.90 -43.24 15.20
CA GLY A 84 -6.31 -44.41 14.40
C GLY A 84 -5.92 -44.36 12.92
N GLY A 85 -5.28 -43.27 12.47
CA GLY A 85 -4.66 -43.20 11.14
C GLY A 85 -5.56 -42.70 10.01
N MET A 86 -6.84 -42.43 10.28
CA MET A 86 -7.75 -41.79 9.33
C MET A 86 -7.25 -40.37 9.00
N VAL A 87 -7.28 -40.01 7.73
CA VAL A 87 -6.83 -38.70 7.22
C VAL A 87 -8.01 -37.98 6.56
N GLU A 88 -8.28 -36.74 6.95
CA GLU A 88 -9.32 -35.86 6.39
C GLU A 88 -8.67 -34.63 5.75
N VAL A 89 -9.11 -34.21 4.57
CA VAL A 89 -8.63 -32.97 3.94
C VAL A 89 -9.31 -31.78 4.62
N ILE A 90 -8.51 -30.85 5.15
CA ILE A 90 -9.00 -29.58 5.70
C ILE A 90 -9.11 -28.53 4.58
N HIS A 91 -8.05 -28.39 3.77
CA HIS A 91 -7.97 -27.33 2.77
C HIS A 91 -7.02 -27.68 1.62
N THR A 92 -7.28 -27.12 0.44
CA THR A 92 -6.47 -27.32 -0.79
C THR A 92 -6.19 -25.96 -1.40
N LEU A 93 -4.94 -25.69 -1.76
CA LEU A 93 -4.49 -24.45 -2.38
C LEU A 93 -3.74 -24.73 -3.67
N GLU A 94 -4.14 -24.05 -4.74
CA GLU A 94 -3.42 -24.09 -6.03
C GLU A 94 -2.41 -22.94 -6.08
N GLY A 95 -1.18 -23.22 -6.54
CA GLY A 95 -0.13 -22.22 -6.73
C GLY A 95 0.53 -21.65 -5.46
N LEU A 96 0.03 -21.99 -4.26
CA LEU A 96 0.62 -21.60 -2.97
C LEU A 96 1.19 -22.81 -2.24
N VAL A 97 2.19 -22.57 -1.38
CA VAL A 97 2.81 -23.59 -0.52
C VAL A 97 2.68 -23.16 0.94
N PHE A 98 2.25 -24.10 1.79
CA PHE A 98 2.23 -23.88 3.23
C PHE A 98 3.66 -23.79 3.78
N THR A 99 3.94 -22.71 4.50
CA THR A 99 5.25 -22.34 5.06
C THR A 99 5.24 -22.24 6.59
N GLY A 100 4.07 -22.18 7.22
CA GLY A 100 3.94 -22.19 8.68
C GLY A 100 2.63 -22.83 9.15
N LEU A 101 2.67 -23.45 10.32
CA LEU A 101 1.49 -23.93 11.05
C LEU A 101 1.58 -23.44 12.50
N PHE A 102 0.51 -22.81 12.98
CA PHE A 102 0.41 -22.27 14.33
C PHE A 102 -0.95 -22.62 14.96
N ARG A 103 -1.02 -22.48 16.28
CA ARG A 103 -2.24 -22.64 17.06
C ARG A 103 -2.33 -21.55 18.12
N GLY A 104 -3.42 -20.79 18.13
CA GLY A 104 -3.59 -19.68 19.07
C GLY A 104 -5.04 -19.26 19.21
N ASP A 105 -5.44 -18.83 20.41
CA ASP A 105 -6.78 -18.33 20.73
C ASP A 105 -6.89 -16.85 20.36
N LEU A 106 -7.34 -16.57 19.14
CA LEU A 106 -7.42 -15.23 18.56
C LEU A 106 -8.69 -14.47 18.98
N ASP A 107 -9.75 -15.18 19.38
CA ASP A 107 -11.05 -14.60 19.76
C ASP A 107 -11.26 -14.51 21.30
N GLY A 108 -10.45 -15.22 22.09
CA GLY A 108 -10.48 -15.23 23.55
C GLY A 108 -11.47 -16.23 24.15
N ASP A 109 -11.98 -17.17 23.37
CA ASP A 109 -12.98 -18.14 23.81
C ASP A 109 -12.39 -19.42 24.44
N LYS A 110 -11.06 -19.47 24.56
CA LYS A 110 -10.24 -20.57 25.10
C LYS A 110 -10.18 -21.81 24.22
N VAL A 111 -10.68 -21.76 23.00
CA VAL A 111 -10.45 -22.80 22.00
C VAL A 111 -9.62 -22.22 20.87
N PRO A 112 -8.34 -22.61 20.78
CA PRO A 112 -7.45 -22.05 19.76
C PRO A 112 -7.93 -22.29 18.34
N GLU A 113 -7.65 -21.33 17.46
CA GLU A 113 -7.72 -21.53 16.01
C GLU A 113 -6.44 -22.18 15.49
N LEU A 114 -6.60 -22.96 14.43
CA LEU A 114 -5.50 -23.43 13.59
C LEU A 114 -5.18 -22.34 12.56
N ILE A 115 -3.92 -21.94 12.47
CA ILE A 115 -3.45 -20.95 11.50
C ILE A 115 -2.44 -21.62 10.58
N ALA A 116 -2.77 -21.72 9.29
CA ALA A 116 -1.85 -22.16 8.25
C ALA A 116 -1.39 -20.96 7.44
N VAL A 117 -0.09 -20.77 7.30
CA VAL A 117 0.48 -19.69 6.49
C VAL A 117 0.93 -20.27 5.17
N ALA A 118 0.49 -19.69 4.06
CA ALA A 118 0.90 -20.08 2.72
C ALA A 118 1.46 -18.89 1.95
N GLY A 119 2.28 -19.15 0.94
CA GLY A 119 2.82 -18.12 0.07
C GLY A 119 3.23 -18.68 -1.29
N ASN A 120 3.44 -17.78 -2.24
CA ASN A 120 4.01 -18.17 -3.53
C ASN A 120 5.54 -18.36 -3.35
N PRO A 121 6.12 -19.49 -3.77
CA PRO A 121 7.57 -19.70 -3.69
C PRO A 121 8.41 -18.63 -4.42
N SER A 122 7.82 -17.95 -5.41
CA SER A 122 8.48 -16.91 -6.20
C SER A 122 8.48 -15.52 -5.57
N ASN A 123 7.74 -15.30 -4.48
CA ASN A 123 7.73 -14.01 -3.78
C ASN A 123 7.86 -14.17 -2.25
N GLU A 124 8.09 -13.04 -1.57
CA GLU A 124 8.23 -13.00 -0.11
C GLU A 124 6.88 -12.94 0.61
N ASP A 125 5.78 -12.68 -0.12
CA ASP A 125 4.47 -12.47 0.48
C ASP A 125 3.85 -13.79 0.97
N ARG A 126 3.24 -13.70 2.15
CA ARG A 126 2.57 -14.79 2.84
C ARG A 126 1.16 -14.34 3.21
N MET A 127 0.25 -15.30 3.23
CA MET A 127 -1.15 -15.13 3.57
C MET A 127 -1.55 -16.13 4.65
N PRO A 128 -2.27 -15.70 5.70
CA PRO A 128 -2.78 -16.60 6.71
C PRO A 128 -4.11 -17.21 6.27
N PHE A 129 -4.32 -18.48 6.62
CA PHE A 129 -5.58 -19.20 6.56
C PHE A 129 -5.92 -19.65 7.97
N ILE A 130 -7.07 -19.24 8.49
CA ILE A 130 -7.43 -19.45 9.89
C ILE A 130 -8.65 -20.36 9.94
N PHE A 131 -8.59 -21.44 10.72
CA PHE A 131 -9.61 -22.47 10.79
C PHE A 131 -10.10 -22.65 12.23
N SER A 132 -11.42 -22.81 12.39
CA SER A 132 -12.05 -23.02 13.70
C SER A 132 -12.02 -24.49 14.11
N GLU A 133 -11.34 -24.81 15.21
CA GLU A 133 -11.38 -26.17 15.78
C GLU A 133 -12.81 -26.58 16.20
N LYS A 134 -13.62 -25.62 16.68
CA LYS A 134 -15.02 -25.84 17.09
C LYS A 134 -15.90 -26.31 15.94
N ASN A 135 -15.67 -25.75 14.75
CA ASN A 135 -16.52 -25.96 13.58
C ASN A 135 -15.86 -26.91 12.58
N ARG A 136 -15.24 -27.99 13.07
CA ARG A 136 -14.60 -29.02 12.22
C ARG A 136 -13.59 -28.42 11.22
N PHE A 137 -12.78 -27.46 11.67
CA PHE A 137 -11.81 -26.75 10.84
C PHE A 137 -12.44 -26.00 9.65
N ALA A 138 -13.64 -25.45 9.83
CA ALA A 138 -14.18 -24.47 8.88
C ALA A 138 -13.23 -23.27 8.77
N CYS A 139 -12.94 -22.85 7.53
CA CYS A 139 -12.11 -21.68 7.25
C CYS A 139 -12.85 -20.41 7.71
N LEU A 140 -12.27 -19.69 8.66
CA LEU A 140 -12.76 -18.41 9.16
C LEU A 140 -12.17 -17.22 8.39
N TYR A 141 -10.98 -17.37 7.83
CA TYR A 141 -10.25 -16.35 7.09
C TYR A 141 -9.30 -16.98 6.06
N PRO A 142 -9.19 -16.44 4.83
CA PRO A 142 -9.94 -15.30 4.30
C PRO A 142 -11.43 -15.64 4.06
N GLN A 143 -12.30 -14.62 4.12
CA GLN A 143 -13.73 -14.77 3.78
C GLN A 143 -13.97 -14.52 2.29
N GLU A 144 -15.01 -15.11 1.70
CA GLU A 144 -15.36 -14.93 0.28
C GLU A 144 -15.62 -13.45 -0.09
N GLU A 145 -16.06 -12.64 0.88
CA GLU A 145 -16.37 -11.21 0.70
C GLU A 145 -15.17 -10.27 0.96
N GLU A 146 -13.98 -10.79 1.29
CA GLU A 146 -12.80 -9.95 1.54
C GLU A 146 -12.08 -9.62 0.23
N ASP A 147 -12.27 -8.38 -0.23
CA ASP A 147 -11.65 -7.87 -1.47
C ASP A 147 -10.12 -7.84 -1.42
N ILE A 148 -9.52 -7.69 -0.23
CA ILE A 148 -8.07 -7.56 -0.05
C ILE A 148 -7.59 -8.52 1.04
N PRO A 149 -6.89 -9.60 0.68
CA PRO A 149 -6.30 -10.45 1.69
C PRO A 149 -5.16 -9.74 2.41
N LEU A 150 -5.06 -10.01 3.71
CA LEU A 150 -3.89 -9.74 4.52
C LEU A 150 -2.66 -10.46 3.96
N LEU A 151 -1.68 -9.64 3.55
CA LEU A 151 -0.38 -10.08 3.08
C LEU A 151 0.71 -9.55 4.02
N GLY A 152 1.68 -10.40 4.34
CA GLY A 152 2.86 -10.03 5.12
C GLY A 152 4.07 -10.86 4.71
N GLN A 153 5.28 -10.36 4.95
CA GLN A 153 6.51 -11.10 4.64
C GLN A 153 6.81 -12.17 5.70
N ASP A 154 6.39 -11.91 6.94
CA ASP A 154 6.50 -12.82 8.07
C ASP A 154 5.18 -12.79 8.84
N ILE A 155 4.64 -13.99 9.12
CA ILE A 155 3.38 -14.17 9.84
C ILE A 155 3.65 -15.11 11.00
N SER A 156 3.35 -14.64 12.20
CA SER A 156 3.60 -15.38 13.44
C SER A 156 2.48 -15.17 14.45
N LEU A 157 2.48 -15.98 15.52
CA LEU A 157 1.69 -15.69 16.72
C LEU A 157 2.52 -14.90 17.71
N ALA A 158 1.96 -13.82 18.23
CA ALA A 158 2.56 -12.99 19.27
C ALA A 158 1.55 -12.68 20.37
N THR A 159 2.03 -12.14 21.49
CA THR A 159 1.15 -11.61 22.55
C THR A 159 0.98 -10.10 22.39
N TRP A 160 -0.26 -9.62 22.35
CA TRP A 160 -0.60 -8.20 22.35
C TRP A 160 -1.53 -7.87 23.51
N LYS A 161 -1.09 -7.01 24.43
CA LYS A 161 -1.82 -6.65 25.66
C LYS A 161 -2.38 -7.90 26.39
N GLU A 162 -1.50 -8.87 26.64
CA GLU A 162 -1.78 -10.11 27.39
C GLU A 162 -2.65 -11.15 26.67
N ALA A 163 -3.03 -10.93 25.41
CA ALA A 163 -3.78 -11.91 24.62
C ALA A 163 -3.00 -12.36 23.38
N PRO A 164 -3.18 -13.61 22.92
CA PRO A 164 -2.66 -14.04 21.63
C PRO A 164 -3.22 -13.18 20.49
N ALA A 165 -2.37 -12.86 19.53
CA ALA A 165 -2.72 -12.14 18.31
C ALA A 165 -1.91 -12.67 17.14
N LEU A 166 -2.51 -12.64 15.95
CA LEU A 166 -1.81 -12.89 14.71
C LEU A 166 -0.97 -11.65 14.38
N CYS A 167 0.34 -11.82 14.26
CA CYS A 167 1.30 -10.76 13.96
C CYS A 167 1.72 -10.87 12.50
N LEU A 168 1.42 -9.84 11.71
CA LEU A 168 1.89 -9.69 10.34
C LEU A 168 3.00 -8.67 10.31
N ARG A 169 4.12 -9.02 9.68
CA ARG A 169 5.27 -8.12 9.53
C ARG A 169 5.49 -7.78 8.06
N THR A 170 5.53 -6.50 7.78
CA THR A 170 5.75 -5.95 6.43
C THR A 170 7.00 -5.07 6.47
N ARG A 171 7.96 -5.33 5.57
CA ARG A 171 9.13 -4.47 5.42
C ARG A 171 8.73 -3.13 4.80
N ILE A 172 9.29 -2.07 5.36
CA ILE A 172 9.16 -0.69 4.90
C ILE A 172 10.52 -0.26 4.36
N ASP A 173 10.62 -0.05 3.05
CA ASP A 173 11.89 0.14 2.34
C ASP A 173 11.91 1.37 1.41
N PHE A 174 11.39 2.50 1.89
CA PHE A 174 11.51 3.80 1.20
C PHE A 174 12.96 4.19 0.92
N HIS A 175 13.87 3.81 1.83
CA HIS A 175 15.30 4.07 1.76
C HIS A 175 16.10 2.78 1.98
N ARG A 176 17.24 2.65 1.29
CA ARG A 176 18.11 1.46 1.35
C ARG A 176 19.54 1.84 1.69
N TYR A 177 19.77 2.25 2.95
CA TYR A 177 21.09 2.63 3.48
C TYR A 177 21.68 1.59 4.43
N GLY A 178 21.45 0.32 4.11
CA GLY A 178 21.97 -0.83 4.86
C GLY A 178 21.06 -1.28 6.01
N PRO A 179 21.41 -2.38 6.68
CA PRO A 179 20.61 -2.94 7.77
C PRO A 179 20.65 -2.08 9.06
N PRO A 180 19.69 -2.27 9.97
CA PRO A 180 18.53 -3.15 9.83
C PRO A 180 17.40 -2.50 9.00
N ASP A 181 16.57 -3.35 8.40
CA ASP A 181 15.35 -2.93 7.71
C ASP A 181 14.27 -2.52 8.72
N LEU A 182 13.45 -1.54 8.35
CA LEU A 182 12.27 -1.18 9.14
C LEU A 182 11.15 -2.18 8.85
N PHE A 183 10.60 -2.81 9.88
CA PHE A 183 9.38 -3.59 9.76
C PHE A 183 8.23 -2.90 10.48
N GLN A 184 7.06 -2.87 9.84
CA GLN A 184 5.80 -2.61 10.49
C GLN A 184 5.18 -3.95 10.91
N SER A 185 4.91 -4.09 12.20
CA SER A 185 4.23 -5.27 12.76
C SER A 185 2.80 -4.89 13.09
N GLU A 186 1.83 -5.57 12.48
CA GLU A 186 0.41 -5.37 12.69
C GLU A 186 -0.19 -6.57 13.42
N TYR A 187 -0.99 -6.30 14.44
CA TYR A 187 -1.55 -7.34 15.30
C TYR A 187 -3.04 -7.47 15.05
N PHE A 188 -3.52 -8.69 14.83
CA PHE A 188 -4.89 -8.99 14.48
C PHE A 188 -5.51 -10.01 15.44
N ARG A 189 -6.80 -9.84 15.71
CA ARG A 189 -7.64 -10.73 16.52
C ARG A 189 -9.05 -10.79 15.97
N PHE A 190 -9.78 -11.85 16.27
CA PHE A 190 -11.20 -11.90 15.93
C PHE A 190 -12.00 -10.98 16.87
N VAL A 191 -12.87 -10.18 16.27
CA VAL A 191 -13.87 -9.36 16.98
C VAL A 191 -15.23 -9.70 16.37
N GLY A 192 -15.91 -10.65 17.01
CA GLY A 192 -17.03 -11.36 16.37
C GLY A 192 -16.50 -12.35 15.35
N ASP A 193 -17.07 -12.33 14.15
CA ASP A 193 -16.72 -13.17 13.00
C ASP A 193 -15.63 -12.57 12.10
N ARG A 194 -15.08 -11.40 12.45
CA ARG A 194 -14.13 -10.67 11.60
C ARG A 194 -12.79 -10.51 12.26
N LEU A 195 -11.75 -10.79 11.48
CA LEU A 195 -10.37 -10.52 11.86
C LEU A 195 -10.14 -8.99 11.80
N ARG A 196 -9.72 -8.38 12.90
CA ARG A 196 -9.51 -6.93 12.99
C ARG A 196 -8.15 -6.60 13.56
N LYS A 197 -7.55 -5.54 13.03
CA LYS A 197 -6.32 -4.96 13.56
C LYS A 197 -6.57 -4.38 14.96
N VAL A 198 -5.83 -4.86 15.95
CA VAL A 198 -5.89 -4.45 17.37
C VAL A 198 -4.66 -3.66 17.82
N GLY A 199 -3.63 -3.59 16.99
CA GLY A 199 -2.39 -2.88 17.29
C GLY A 199 -1.44 -2.80 16.12
N GLU A 200 -0.46 -1.92 16.24
CA GLU A 200 0.71 -1.88 15.37
C GLU A 200 1.95 -1.43 16.15
N THR A 201 3.11 -1.87 15.71
CA THR A 201 4.42 -1.40 16.17
C THR A 201 5.37 -1.29 14.98
N LEU A 202 6.47 -0.56 15.17
CA LEU A 202 7.57 -0.48 14.23
C LEU A 202 8.81 -1.11 14.86
N SER A 203 9.74 -1.60 14.04
CA SER A 203 11.05 -2.01 14.53
C SER A 203 11.71 -0.89 15.34
N GLU A 204 12.25 -1.26 16.50
CA GLU A 204 12.98 -0.36 17.38
C GLU A 204 14.43 -0.21 16.92
N GLY A 205 15.05 0.93 17.28
CA GLY A 205 16.43 1.25 16.94
C GLY A 205 16.63 2.68 16.45
N ASP A 206 17.89 3.11 16.47
CA ASP A 206 18.35 4.46 16.11
C ASP A 206 19.36 4.43 14.93
N GLN A 207 19.48 3.29 14.25
CA GLN A 207 20.29 3.18 13.05
C GLN A 207 19.73 4.07 11.94
N LEU A 208 20.62 4.67 11.14
CA LEU A 208 20.26 5.64 10.11
C LEU A 208 19.14 5.14 9.18
N ASN A 209 19.25 3.90 8.68
CA ASN A 209 18.25 3.32 7.78
C ASN A 209 16.86 3.20 8.42
N LEU A 210 16.77 2.80 9.70
CA LEU A 210 15.50 2.74 10.42
C LEU A 210 14.89 4.13 10.58
N ARG A 211 15.70 5.12 10.95
CA ARG A 211 15.23 6.48 11.17
C ARG A 211 14.71 7.11 9.88
N LEU A 212 15.45 6.95 8.78
CA LEU A 212 15.04 7.42 7.46
C LEU A 212 13.71 6.79 7.03
N ASN A 213 13.61 5.47 7.10
CA ASN A 213 12.37 4.76 6.74
C ASN A 213 11.20 5.13 7.67
N ARG A 214 11.44 5.40 8.96
CA ARG A 214 10.42 5.83 9.91
C ARG A 214 9.93 7.25 9.58
N ALA A 215 10.86 8.15 9.27
CA ALA A 215 10.54 9.51 8.84
C ALA A 215 9.74 9.51 7.52
N ALA A 216 10.15 8.69 6.56
CA ALA A 216 9.45 8.52 5.29
C ALA A 216 8.05 7.92 5.47
N LEU A 217 7.90 6.92 6.32
CA LEU A 217 6.59 6.36 6.65
C LEU A 217 5.66 7.41 7.27
N ALA A 218 6.17 8.21 8.21
CA ALA A 218 5.41 9.32 8.80
C ALA A 218 5.03 10.36 7.73
N PHE A 219 5.94 10.68 6.81
CA PHE A 219 5.68 11.59 5.70
C PHE A 219 4.57 11.07 4.78
N GLN A 220 4.66 9.81 4.37
CA GLN A 220 3.66 9.14 3.52
C GLN A 220 2.29 9.10 4.20
N ARG A 221 2.24 8.86 5.52
CA ARG A 221 1.00 8.90 6.31
C ARG A 221 0.42 10.30 6.51
N GLY A 222 1.07 11.35 6.02
CA GLY A 222 0.66 12.74 6.22
C GLY A 222 0.96 13.28 7.63
N ASN A 223 1.70 12.55 8.46
CA ASN A 223 2.15 13.01 9.78
C ASN A 223 3.37 13.93 9.63
N LEU A 224 3.19 15.06 8.94
CA LEU A 224 4.29 15.93 8.48
C LEU A 224 5.16 16.47 9.63
N LEU A 225 4.57 16.77 10.79
CA LEU A 225 5.32 17.25 11.96
C LEU A 225 6.22 16.16 12.56
N GLU A 226 5.73 14.93 12.62
CA GLU A 226 6.52 13.78 13.09
C GLU A 226 7.65 13.49 12.09
N ALA A 227 7.35 13.47 10.79
CA ALA A 227 8.35 13.32 9.74
C ALA A 227 9.45 14.37 9.84
N LEU A 228 9.07 15.65 10.00
CA LEU A 228 10.03 16.75 10.19
C LEU A 228 10.91 16.53 11.40
N HIS A 229 10.34 16.19 12.55
CA HIS A 229 11.11 15.94 13.76
C HIS A 229 12.16 14.84 13.56
N GLN A 230 11.80 13.76 12.87
CA GLN A 230 12.71 12.65 12.58
C GLN A 230 13.81 13.06 11.59
N TYR A 231 13.48 13.72 10.47
CA TYR A 231 14.46 14.20 9.49
C TYR A 231 15.41 15.27 10.06
N GLU A 232 14.91 16.19 10.88
CA GLU A 232 15.72 17.17 11.61
C GLU A 232 16.69 16.46 12.57
N GLY A 233 16.22 15.44 13.27
CA GLY A 233 17.09 14.62 14.12
C GLY A 233 18.21 13.94 13.34
N ILE A 234 17.94 13.47 12.11
CA ILE A 234 18.93 12.80 11.25
C ILE A 234 19.98 13.80 10.77
N THR A 235 19.55 14.96 10.28
CA THR A 235 20.44 15.96 9.69
C THR A 235 21.24 16.74 10.74
N ALA A 236 20.70 16.94 11.95
CA ALA A 236 21.39 17.60 13.05
C ALA A 236 22.40 16.69 13.77
N HIS A 237 22.14 15.38 13.81
CA HIS A 237 22.95 14.41 14.54
C HIS A 237 23.35 13.22 13.66
N ALA A 238 23.77 13.51 12.43
CA ALA A 238 24.21 12.50 11.49
C ALA A 238 25.44 11.75 12.03
N PRO A 239 25.48 10.40 11.94
CA PRO A 239 26.71 9.64 12.16
C PRO A 239 27.85 10.19 11.28
N PRO A 240 29.11 10.23 11.78
CA PRO A 240 30.24 10.75 11.00
C PRO A 240 30.48 10.01 9.67
N ASP A 241 30.04 8.76 9.59
CA ASP A 241 30.13 7.85 8.44
C ASP A 241 28.81 7.75 7.65
N ALA A 242 27.84 8.62 7.92
CA ALA A 242 26.58 8.64 7.18
C ALA A 242 26.82 8.86 5.67
N PRO A 243 26.22 8.03 4.79
CA PRO A 243 26.34 8.23 3.35
C PRO A 243 25.80 9.59 2.93
N LEU A 244 26.56 10.34 2.13
CA LEU A 244 26.13 11.65 1.62
C LEU A 244 24.76 11.61 0.89
N PRO A 245 24.44 10.58 0.08
CA PRO A 245 23.10 10.49 -0.52
C PRO A 245 21.96 10.41 0.50
N ALA A 246 22.18 9.74 1.64
CA ALA A 246 21.20 9.62 2.71
C ALA A 246 20.89 10.97 3.37
N LEU A 247 21.92 11.79 3.55
CA LEU A 247 21.78 13.14 4.09
C LEU A 247 21.08 14.09 3.10
N ALA A 248 21.40 13.96 1.81
CA ALA A 248 20.71 14.71 0.75
C ALA A 248 19.21 14.36 0.70
N GLU A 249 18.87 13.06 0.78
CA GLU A 249 17.47 12.60 0.84
C GLU A 249 16.74 13.10 2.08
N ALA A 250 17.36 13.04 3.26
CA ALA A 250 16.76 13.54 4.50
C ALA A 250 16.47 15.05 4.42
N LEU A 251 17.43 15.84 3.92
CA LEU A 251 17.26 17.30 3.76
C LEU A 251 16.20 17.63 2.71
N PHE A 252 16.17 16.90 1.59
CA PHE A 252 15.16 17.09 0.56
C PHE A 252 13.76 16.76 1.09
N ALA A 253 13.59 15.63 1.76
CA ALA A 253 12.31 15.24 2.37
C ALA A 253 11.87 16.22 3.48
N GLN A 254 12.81 16.80 4.23
CA GLN A 254 12.52 17.88 5.17
C GLN A 254 11.99 19.13 4.46
N ALA A 255 12.59 19.52 3.32
CA ALA A 255 12.11 20.63 2.50
C ALA A 255 10.69 20.37 1.98
N GLU A 256 10.44 19.17 1.45
CA GLU A 256 9.10 18.74 1.00
C GLU A 256 8.07 18.83 2.13
N ALA A 257 8.41 18.36 3.34
CA ALA A 257 7.50 18.41 4.48
C ALA A 257 7.20 19.86 4.90
N ARG A 258 8.19 20.76 4.84
CA ARG A 258 7.99 22.21 5.06
C ARG A 258 7.12 22.83 3.98
N THR A 259 7.30 22.45 2.72
CA THR A 259 6.45 22.87 1.59
C THR A 259 4.99 22.46 1.85
N ARG A 260 4.75 21.20 2.24
CA ARG A 260 3.41 20.69 2.57
C ARG A 260 2.76 21.38 3.77
N LEU A 261 3.57 21.84 4.73
CA LEU A 261 3.13 22.67 5.86
C LEU A 261 3.04 24.16 5.53
N LYS A 262 3.29 24.57 4.29
CA LYS A 262 3.26 25.96 3.80
C LYS A 262 4.31 26.86 4.45
N ASP A 263 5.33 26.25 5.06
CA ASP A 263 6.53 26.94 5.55
C ASP A 263 7.55 27.09 4.41
N PHE A 264 7.14 27.86 3.40
CA PHE A 264 7.88 28.06 2.16
C PHE A 264 9.25 28.70 2.35
N ALA A 265 9.37 29.60 3.34
CA ALA A 265 10.65 30.23 3.66
C ALA A 265 11.67 29.19 4.16
N THR A 266 11.27 28.29 5.05
CA THR A 266 12.16 27.22 5.51
C THR A 266 12.45 26.22 4.41
N ALA A 267 11.43 25.87 3.60
CA ALA A 267 11.59 24.96 2.47
C ALA A 267 12.63 25.48 1.45
N ASP A 268 12.56 26.76 1.05
CA ASP A 268 13.54 27.39 0.16
C ASP A 268 14.98 27.23 0.66
N ASN A 269 15.22 27.55 1.94
CA ASN A 269 16.53 27.41 2.55
C ASN A 269 17.01 25.95 2.53
N LEU A 270 16.14 24.98 2.81
CA LEU A 270 16.49 23.56 2.79
C LEU A 270 16.79 23.06 1.36
N TYR A 271 15.99 23.40 0.36
CA TYR A 271 16.30 23.06 -1.03
C TYR A 271 17.61 23.70 -1.50
N GLN A 272 17.89 24.94 -1.10
CA GLN A 272 19.17 25.58 -1.39
C GLN A 272 20.33 24.77 -0.79
N ARG A 273 20.20 24.30 0.45
CA ARG A 273 21.20 23.46 1.10
C ARG A 273 21.41 22.17 0.33
N VAL A 274 20.36 21.45 -0.07
CA VAL A 274 20.50 20.24 -0.91
C VAL A 274 21.30 20.54 -2.18
N ALA A 275 20.94 21.60 -2.90
CA ALA A 275 21.58 21.96 -4.16
C ALA A 275 23.03 22.45 -4.05
N THR A 276 23.45 22.92 -2.88
CA THR A 276 24.79 23.52 -2.63
C THR A 276 25.72 22.59 -1.86
N GLU A 277 25.21 21.88 -0.85
CA GLU A 277 25.97 20.92 -0.03
C GLU A 277 26.14 19.57 -0.75
N PHE A 278 25.21 19.21 -1.64
CA PHE A 278 25.22 17.92 -2.35
C PHE A 278 25.09 18.09 -3.88
N PRO A 279 25.99 18.84 -4.55
CA PRO A 279 25.83 19.19 -5.96
C PRO A 279 25.84 17.98 -6.90
N ASP A 280 26.48 16.87 -6.50
CA ASP A 280 26.56 15.64 -7.28
C ASP A 280 25.38 14.67 -7.02
N SER A 281 24.49 15.01 -6.07
CA SER A 281 23.30 14.21 -5.79
C SER A 281 22.30 14.30 -6.94
N PRO A 282 21.62 13.20 -7.33
CA PRO A 282 20.52 13.27 -8.30
C PRO A 282 19.38 14.19 -7.83
N LEU A 283 19.28 14.46 -6.54
CA LEU A 283 18.29 15.39 -5.97
C LEU A 283 18.66 16.86 -6.12
N ALA A 284 19.90 17.20 -6.51
CA ALA A 284 20.34 18.59 -6.58
C ALA A 284 19.62 19.38 -7.67
N SER A 285 19.38 18.76 -8.83
CA SER A 285 18.60 19.37 -9.93
C SER A 285 17.15 19.57 -9.51
N GLU A 286 16.53 18.54 -8.92
CA GLU A 286 15.16 18.59 -8.43
C GLU A 286 14.99 19.66 -7.34
N ALA A 287 15.92 19.72 -6.39
CA ALA A 287 15.92 20.75 -5.35
C ALA A 287 15.98 22.16 -5.94
N ARG A 288 16.74 22.39 -7.02
CA ARG A 288 16.77 23.69 -7.70
C ARG A 288 15.43 24.01 -8.36
N LEU A 289 14.75 23.03 -8.95
CA LEU A 289 13.42 23.22 -9.53
C LEU A 289 12.39 23.58 -8.46
N GLN A 290 12.33 22.79 -7.38
CA GLN A 290 11.42 23.05 -6.26
C GLN A 290 11.71 24.38 -5.58
N ARG A 291 12.99 24.70 -5.38
CA ARG A 291 13.41 26.01 -4.88
C ARG A 291 12.92 27.16 -5.77
N ASN A 292 13.12 27.07 -7.08
CA ASN A 292 12.68 28.10 -8.01
C ASN A 292 11.15 28.27 -7.94
N LEU A 293 10.40 27.17 -7.85
CA LEU A 293 8.95 27.21 -7.65
C LEU A 293 8.58 27.94 -6.35
N VAL A 294 9.22 27.60 -5.23
CA VAL A 294 8.97 28.24 -3.94
C VAL A 294 9.36 29.72 -3.94
N GLN A 295 10.50 30.09 -4.54
CA GLN A 295 11.01 31.46 -4.56
C GLN A 295 10.16 32.39 -5.43
N LEU A 296 9.84 31.97 -6.66
CA LEU A 296 9.03 32.74 -7.60
C LEU A 296 7.65 33.09 -7.02
N HIS A 297 7.16 32.25 -6.12
CA HIS A 297 5.79 32.31 -5.61
C HIS A 297 5.69 32.59 -4.11
N SER A 298 6.82 32.92 -3.47
CA SER A 298 6.88 33.25 -2.04
C SER A 298 5.98 34.45 -1.67
N LEU A 299 5.85 35.43 -2.58
CA LEU A 299 4.95 36.57 -2.44
C LEU A 299 3.48 36.23 -2.77
N ALA A 300 3.24 35.09 -3.42
CA ALA A 300 1.92 34.56 -3.78
C ALA A 300 1.57 33.31 -2.95
N SER A 301 1.88 33.36 -1.64
CA SER A 301 1.78 32.21 -0.72
C SER A 301 0.40 31.54 -0.70
N THR A 302 -0.68 32.27 -0.99
CA THR A 302 -2.04 31.69 -1.09
C THR A 302 -2.20 30.82 -2.34
N ALA A 303 -1.72 31.28 -3.51
CA ALA A 303 -1.79 30.51 -4.75
C ALA A 303 -0.84 29.30 -4.72
N LEU A 304 0.34 29.48 -4.13
CA LEU A 304 1.28 28.38 -3.90
C LEU A 304 0.71 27.36 -2.91
N GLY A 305 0.07 27.82 -1.83
CA GLY A 305 -0.63 26.96 -0.88
C GLY A 305 -1.75 26.15 -1.54
N LEU A 306 -2.54 26.77 -2.41
CA LEU A 306 -3.57 26.08 -3.20
C LEU A 306 -2.97 25.00 -4.10
N TYR A 307 -1.89 25.31 -4.82
CA TYR A 307 -1.19 24.34 -5.68
C TYR A 307 -0.72 23.13 -4.87
N VAL A 308 -0.10 23.37 -3.71
CA VAL A 308 0.36 22.31 -2.81
C VAL A 308 -0.80 21.46 -2.28
N ASP A 309 -1.91 22.08 -1.87
CA ASP A 309 -3.09 21.36 -1.38
C ASP A 309 -3.72 20.49 -2.48
N ALA A 310 -3.90 21.05 -3.69
CA ALA A 310 -4.46 20.32 -4.82
C ALA A 310 -3.57 19.13 -5.21
N ARG A 311 -2.24 19.32 -5.27
CA ARG A 311 -1.29 18.25 -5.57
C ARG A 311 -1.35 17.13 -4.53
N GLN A 312 -1.45 17.45 -3.24
CA GLN A 312 -1.62 16.45 -2.19
C GLN A 312 -2.90 15.64 -2.35
N LEU A 313 -4.02 16.28 -2.72
CA LEU A 313 -5.27 15.59 -2.99
C LEU A 313 -5.14 14.64 -4.19
N THR A 314 -4.44 15.06 -5.24
CA THR A 314 -4.16 14.20 -6.40
C THR A 314 -3.31 13.00 -6.02
N GLU A 315 -2.22 13.20 -5.28
CA GLU A 315 -1.34 12.12 -4.79
C GLU A 315 -2.08 11.15 -3.86
N ALA A 316 -3.06 11.63 -3.11
CA ALA A 316 -3.94 10.81 -2.26
C ALA A 316 -5.06 10.09 -3.04
N ASN A 317 -5.04 10.13 -4.37
CA ASN A 317 -6.08 9.60 -5.26
C ASN A 317 -7.47 10.21 -5.00
N GLN A 318 -7.53 11.46 -4.57
CA GLN A 318 -8.74 12.23 -4.31
C GLN A 318 -8.99 13.26 -5.43
N GLY A 319 -8.90 12.82 -6.69
CA GLY A 319 -8.97 13.69 -7.87
C GLY A 319 -10.20 14.60 -7.90
N GLU A 320 -11.38 14.10 -7.55
CA GLU A 320 -12.61 14.92 -7.49
C GLU A 320 -12.52 16.07 -6.48
N GLN A 321 -11.90 15.83 -5.32
CA GLN A 321 -11.69 16.88 -4.31
C GLN A 321 -10.63 17.89 -4.79
N ALA A 322 -9.57 17.41 -5.43
CA ALA A 322 -8.54 18.25 -6.02
C ALA A 322 -9.15 19.20 -7.08
N LEU A 323 -9.97 18.64 -7.98
CA LEU A 323 -10.64 19.41 -9.02
C LEU A 323 -11.61 20.45 -8.44
N ALA A 324 -12.46 20.05 -7.50
CA ALA A 324 -13.37 20.98 -6.83
C ALA A 324 -12.63 22.13 -6.13
N LEU A 325 -11.47 21.84 -5.53
CA LEU A 325 -10.61 22.85 -4.90
C LEU A 325 -10.05 23.84 -5.93
N LEU A 326 -9.56 23.35 -7.06
CA LEU A 326 -9.02 24.16 -8.16
C LEU A 326 -10.10 25.05 -8.79
N GLU A 327 -11.27 24.49 -9.10
CA GLU A 327 -12.41 25.22 -9.69
C GLU A 327 -12.91 26.34 -8.77
N ALA A 328 -13.03 26.07 -7.47
CA ALA A 328 -13.48 27.06 -6.48
C ALA A 328 -12.57 28.30 -6.43
N HIS A 329 -11.27 28.14 -6.73
CA HIS A 329 -10.28 29.20 -6.66
C HIS A 329 -9.84 29.75 -8.02
N ARG A 330 -10.31 29.16 -9.13
CA ARG A 330 -9.93 29.53 -10.50
C ARG A 330 -10.02 31.04 -10.78
N LYS A 331 -11.09 31.70 -10.32
CA LYS A 331 -11.27 33.15 -10.51
C LYS A 331 -10.24 33.97 -9.73
N ALA A 332 -9.91 33.54 -8.52
CA ALA A 332 -8.97 34.25 -7.65
C ALA A 332 -7.52 34.05 -8.11
N THR A 333 -7.22 32.94 -8.80
CA THR A 333 -5.89 32.59 -9.30
C THR A 333 -5.73 32.77 -10.81
N ALA A 334 -6.69 33.41 -11.49
CA ALA A 334 -6.70 33.55 -12.95
C ALA A 334 -5.52 34.37 -13.50
N THR A 335 -4.95 35.28 -12.69
CA THR A 335 -3.81 36.12 -13.06
C THR A 335 -2.82 36.13 -11.91
N GLY A 336 -2.04 35.07 -11.79
CA GLY A 336 -1.05 34.89 -10.74
C GLY A 336 0.20 34.19 -11.25
N PRO A 337 1.30 34.26 -10.50
CA PRO A 337 2.57 33.70 -10.96
C PRO A 337 2.54 32.16 -11.00
N VAL A 338 1.61 31.50 -10.28
CA VAL A 338 1.42 30.03 -10.25
C VAL A 338 0.31 29.57 -11.21
N THR A 339 -0.35 30.47 -11.95
CA THR A 339 -1.54 30.11 -12.75
C THR A 339 -1.23 29.04 -13.80
N ASP A 340 -0.07 29.13 -14.42
CA ASP A 340 0.42 28.16 -15.41
C ASP A 340 0.45 26.73 -14.85
N ARG A 341 0.99 26.57 -13.64
CA ARG A 341 1.09 25.29 -12.91
C ARG A 341 -0.26 24.81 -12.40
N LEU A 342 -1.12 25.71 -11.93
CA LEU A 342 -2.47 25.35 -11.48
C LEU A 342 -3.31 24.81 -12.64
N LEU A 343 -3.19 25.39 -13.83
CA LEU A 343 -3.88 24.91 -15.02
C LEU A 343 -3.31 23.57 -15.51
N LEU A 344 -1.98 23.40 -15.49
CA LEU A 344 -1.38 22.11 -15.80
C LEU A 344 -1.87 21.02 -14.83
N LEU A 345 -1.82 21.28 -13.52
CA LEU A 345 -2.31 20.34 -12.50
C LEU A 345 -3.80 20.03 -12.67
N GLU A 346 -4.62 21.02 -13.02
CA GLU A 346 -6.05 20.82 -13.31
C GLU A 346 -6.24 19.85 -14.48
N ALA A 347 -5.47 20.01 -15.56
CA ALA A 347 -5.51 19.08 -16.69
C ALA A 347 -5.07 17.66 -16.28
N GLU A 348 -4.01 17.51 -15.49
CA GLU A 348 -3.55 16.21 -14.98
C GLU A 348 -4.61 15.51 -14.12
N VAL A 349 -5.28 16.27 -13.25
CA VAL A 349 -6.39 15.75 -12.43
C VAL A 349 -7.54 15.30 -13.32
N LEU A 350 -7.95 16.09 -14.30
CA LEU A 350 -9.00 15.72 -15.25
C LEU A 350 -8.64 14.45 -16.04
N THR A 351 -7.41 14.34 -16.51
CA THR A 351 -6.92 13.14 -17.20
C THR A 351 -6.97 11.90 -16.30
N SER A 352 -6.52 12.00 -15.04
CA SER A 352 -6.58 10.85 -14.11
C SER A 352 -8.01 10.43 -13.73
N LEU A 353 -8.98 11.34 -13.85
CA LEU A 353 -10.42 11.05 -13.71
C LEU A 353 -11.07 10.54 -15.00
N GLY A 354 -10.31 10.36 -16.10
CA GLY A 354 -10.83 9.95 -17.41
C GLY A 354 -11.60 11.05 -18.16
N ARG A 355 -11.51 12.31 -17.71
CA ARG A 355 -12.18 13.48 -18.31
C ARG A 355 -11.27 14.16 -19.34
N THR A 356 -10.73 13.37 -20.27
CA THR A 356 -9.73 13.82 -21.26
C THR A 356 -10.22 14.98 -22.13
N ASP A 357 -11.49 14.96 -22.54
CA ASP A 357 -12.08 16.03 -23.36
C ASP A 357 -12.02 17.41 -22.68
N GLU A 358 -12.05 17.44 -21.35
CA GLU A 358 -11.96 18.68 -20.56
C GLU A 358 -10.51 19.08 -20.29
N ALA A 359 -9.58 18.11 -20.20
CA ALA A 359 -8.16 18.37 -20.00
C ALA A 359 -7.50 19.02 -21.23
N LEU A 360 -7.81 18.54 -22.44
CA LEU A 360 -7.23 19.01 -23.71
C LEU A 360 -7.33 20.54 -23.92
N PRO A 361 -8.50 21.20 -23.79
CA PRO A 361 -8.59 22.64 -23.96
C PRO A 361 -7.78 23.42 -22.91
N ILE A 362 -7.59 22.88 -21.71
CA ILE A 362 -6.76 23.49 -20.65
C ILE A 362 -5.28 23.42 -21.03
N LEU A 363 -4.79 22.25 -21.47
CA LEU A 363 -3.40 22.10 -21.95
C LEU A 363 -3.09 23.04 -23.12
N ARG A 364 -3.99 23.13 -24.10
CA ARG A 364 -3.88 24.08 -25.22
C ARG A 364 -3.83 25.54 -24.72
N ALA A 365 -4.61 25.88 -23.70
CA ALA A 365 -4.58 27.20 -23.09
C ALA A 365 -3.24 27.48 -22.41
N VAL A 366 -2.67 26.51 -21.67
CA VAL A 366 -1.34 26.66 -21.04
C VAL A 366 -0.27 26.99 -22.08
N ILE A 367 -0.24 26.25 -23.20
CA ILE A 367 0.74 26.45 -24.27
C ILE A 367 0.59 27.82 -24.93
N ARG A 368 -0.65 28.27 -25.15
CA ARG A 368 -0.98 29.53 -25.82
C ARG A 368 -0.73 30.75 -24.92
N GLU A 369 -1.16 30.68 -23.66
CA GLU A 369 -1.22 31.83 -22.75
C GLU A 369 0.07 32.01 -21.94
N PHE A 370 0.87 30.95 -21.78
CA PHE A 370 2.13 30.99 -21.03
C PHE A 370 3.32 30.58 -21.91
N PRO A 371 3.60 31.31 -23.02
CA PRO A 371 4.59 30.91 -24.01
C PRO A 371 6.03 30.83 -23.47
N SER A 372 6.34 31.58 -22.39
CA SER A 372 7.65 31.61 -21.73
C SER A 372 7.70 30.78 -20.45
N SER A 373 6.61 30.12 -20.05
CA SER A 373 6.61 29.31 -18.84
C SER A 373 7.35 27.99 -19.06
N PRO A 374 8.13 27.50 -18.07
CA PRO A 374 8.72 26.16 -18.15
C PRO A 374 7.68 25.04 -18.26
N VAL A 375 6.46 25.22 -17.72
CA VAL A 375 5.42 24.17 -17.80
C VAL A 375 4.82 24.02 -19.20
N ARG A 376 5.13 24.94 -20.13
CA ARG A 376 4.67 24.84 -21.51
C ARG A 376 5.17 23.57 -22.20
N VAL A 377 6.41 23.18 -21.94
CA VAL A 377 7.02 22.00 -22.58
C VAL A 377 6.27 20.75 -22.12
N GLU A 378 6.12 20.60 -20.81
CA GLU A 378 5.36 19.51 -20.19
C GLU A 378 3.90 19.48 -20.66
N ALA A 379 3.22 20.63 -20.70
CA ALA A 379 1.86 20.71 -21.23
C ALA A 379 1.77 20.29 -22.71
N GLY A 380 2.80 20.57 -23.51
CA GLY A 380 2.90 20.15 -24.92
C GLY A 380 3.07 18.65 -25.06
N GLU A 381 3.97 18.05 -24.28
CA GLU A 381 4.20 16.60 -24.25
C GLU A 381 2.93 15.84 -23.84
N ARG A 382 2.23 16.31 -22.80
CA ARG A 382 0.94 15.73 -22.37
C ARG A 382 -0.15 15.90 -23.42
N LEU A 383 -0.19 17.04 -24.11
CA LEU A 383 -1.16 17.27 -25.17
C LEU A 383 -0.93 16.29 -26.33
N GLU A 384 0.32 16.10 -26.74
CA GLU A 384 0.69 15.14 -27.79
C GLU A 384 0.37 13.69 -27.39
N GLU A 385 0.65 13.30 -26.13
CA GLU A 385 0.29 11.98 -25.59
C GLU A 385 -1.23 11.73 -25.67
N LEU A 386 -2.05 12.71 -25.30
CA LEU A 386 -3.52 12.58 -25.27
C LEU A 386 -4.16 12.73 -26.65
N GLU A 387 -3.62 13.56 -27.55
CA GLU A 387 -4.11 13.72 -28.94
C GLU A 387 -3.61 12.59 -29.86
N GLY A 388 -2.49 11.96 -29.51
CA GLY A 388 -1.86 10.87 -30.26
C GLY A 388 -2.52 9.50 -30.10
N GLY A 389 -3.53 9.34 -29.23
CA GLY A 389 -4.36 8.12 -29.16
C GLY A 389 -5.55 8.23 -30.13
N PRO A 390 -5.69 7.32 -31.13
CA PRO A 390 -5.87 5.88 -30.89
C PRO A 390 -5.21 4.93 -31.93
N GLU A 391 -4.42 3.94 -31.48
CA GLU A 391 -4.24 2.66 -32.18
C GLU A 391 -4.02 1.52 -31.15
N SER A 392 -5.08 1.02 -30.53
CA SER A 392 -5.10 -0.34 -29.93
C SER A 392 -6.49 -0.90 -29.60
N ASP A 393 -7.56 -0.47 -30.28
CA ASP A 393 -8.90 -1.07 -30.11
C ASP A 393 -9.54 -1.63 -31.41
N GLU A 394 -8.78 -1.83 -32.49
CA GLU A 394 -9.34 -2.36 -33.75
C GLU A 394 -8.51 -3.49 -34.41
N ALA A 395 -7.98 -4.42 -33.61
CA ALA A 395 -7.33 -5.64 -34.13
C ALA A 395 -7.75 -6.94 -33.41
N ASP A 396 -9.04 -7.05 -33.03
CA ASP A 396 -9.65 -8.36 -32.74
C ASP A 396 -11.15 -8.36 -33.08
N ALA A 397 -11.47 -8.00 -34.32
CA ALA A 397 -12.71 -8.47 -34.92
C ALA A 397 -12.50 -9.94 -35.33
N PRO A 398 -13.28 -10.91 -34.82
CA PRO A 398 -13.15 -12.30 -35.23
C PRO A 398 -13.44 -12.40 -36.73
N SER A 399 -12.44 -12.89 -37.46
CA SER A 399 -12.55 -13.25 -38.87
C SER A 399 -13.78 -14.14 -39.09
N PRO A 400 -14.72 -13.79 -39.99
CA PRO A 400 -15.85 -14.65 -40.26
C PRO A 400 -15.34 -15.94 -40.92
N ALA A 401 -15.57 -17.05 -40.24
CA ALA A 401 -15.24 -18.40 -40.69
C ALA A 401 -15.70 -18.63 -42.14
N ALA A 402 -14.72 -18.91 -43.01
CA ALA A 402 -14.98 -19.40 -44.35
C ALA A 402 -15.70 -20.76 -44.28
N GLY A 403 -16.88 -20.83 -44.89
CA GLY A 403 -17.64 -22.06 -45.04
C GLY A 403 -16.94 -23.09 -45.93
N PRO A 404 -17.34 -24.37 -45.84
CA PRO A 404 -16.71 -25.46 -46.58
C PRO A 404 -17.05 -25.36 -48.08
N GLN A 405 -16.02 -25.41 -48.93
CA GLN A 405 -16.20 -25.70 -50.35
C GLN A 405 -16.16 -27.21 -50.56
N ASP A 406 -17.33 -27.79 -50.83
CA ASP A 406 -17.46 -29.08 -51.50
C ASP A 406 -16.88 -28.99 -52.92
N ARG A 407 -15.96 -29.91 -53.25
CA ARG A 407 -15.87 -30.56 -54.56
C ARG A 407 -14.97 -31.79 -54.53
#